data_AF-A0A8H7CGU4-F1
#
_entry.id   AF-A0A8H7CGU4-F1
#
_cell.length_a   1.000
_cell.length_b   1.000
_cell.length_c   1.000
_cell.angle_alpha   90.00
_cell.angle_beta   90.00
_cell.angle_gamma   90.00
#
_symmetry.space_group_name_H-M   'P 1'
#
loop_
_entity.id
_entity.type
_entity.pdbx_description
1 polymer ?
#
loop_
_entity_poly.entity_id
_entity_poly.type
_entity_poly.pdbx_seq_one_letter_code
_entity_poly.pdbx_strand_id
1 'polypeptide(L)'
;MALKAIVRKHNTHSMTTTSDDCPVPSTGWSGIRDTKYKVELHQYTGIAELKDSFGMRLFDWNRCTSHPLVDKEHWVIGVLGGHPNNDAYLRATEEAANEIKNELKFRPNQQGGRRDAFSSVSIEVSFGGGQQVPGNLAHPPATIDVFQRLFSLVYFLRMAGFANRA
;
A
#
# COMPACT_ATOMS: atom_id res chain seq x y z
N MET A 1 30.21 -11.60 50.06
CA MET A 1 29.04 -12.33 49.54
C MET A 1 28.56 -11.58 48.31
N ALA A 2 28.71 -12.19 47.14
CA ALA A 2 28.54 -11.52 45.84
C ALA A 2 27.08 -11.54 45.39
N LEU A 3 26.56 -10.39 44.97
CA LEU A 3 25.29 -10.28 44.24
C LEU A 3 25.56 -9.61 42.89
N LYS A 4 25.55 -10.45 41.85
CA LYS A 4 25.57 -10.06 40.44
C LYS A 4 24.32 -9.25 40.14
N ALA A 5 24.47 -7.97 39.79
CA ALA A 5 23.41 -7.23 39.12
C ALA A 5 23.34 -7.71 37.66
N ILE A 6 22.19 -8.30 37.32
CA ILE A 6 21.84 -8.73 35.97
C ILE A 6 21.69 -7.47 35.11
N VAL A 7 22.63 -7.26 34.19
CA VAL A 7 22.47 -6.26 33.11
C VAL A 7 21.33 -6.76 32.22
N ARG A 8 20.12 -6.24 32.44
CA ARG A 8 19.00 -6.40 31.51
C ARG A 8 19.40 -5.69 30.22
N LYS A 9 19.68 -6.46 29.18
CA LYS A 9 19.73 -5.98 27.79
C LYS A 9 18.42 -5.26 27.51
N HIS A 10 18.47 -3.94 27.44
CA HIS A 10 17.43 -3.18 26.75
C HIS A 10 17.55 -3.55 25.27
N ASN A 11 16.65 -4.41 24.78
CA ASN A 11 16.39 -4.53 23.35
C ASN A 11 15.68 -3.24 22.94
N THR A 12 16.45 -2.20 22.67
CA THR A 12 16.00 -1.06 21.87
C THR A 12 15.64 -1.62 20.49
N HIS A 13 14.35 -1.72 20.20
CA HIS A 13 13.86 -1.96 18.84
C HIS A 13 14.06 -0.69 18.01
N SER A 14 15.31 -0.32 17.71
CA SER A 14 15.60 0.53 16.57
C SER A 14 15.76 -0.39 15.36
N MET A 15 14.74 -0.46 14.51
CA MET A 15 14.93 -1.00 13.18
C MET A 15 15.60 0.09 12.35
N THR A 16 16.93 0.19 12.46
CA THR A 16 17.72 0.98 11.53
C THR A 16 17.77 0.17 10.24
N THR A 17 16.89 0.46 9.28
CA THR A 17 17.03 -0.08 7.93
C THR A 17 18.12 0.72 7.23
N THR A 18 19.37 0.31 7.40
CA THR A 18 20.44 0.74 6.52
C THR A 18 20.11 0.16 5.14
N SER A 19 19.91 1.00 4.11
CA SER A 19 19.52 0.52 2.77
C SER A 19 20.54 -0.45 2.18
N ASP A 20 21.78 -0.36 2.63
CA ASP A 20 22.94 -1.10 2.12
C ASP A 20 22.80 -2.62 2.29
N ASP A 21 22.04 -3.08 3.30
CA ASP A 21 21.82 -4.52 3.57
C ASP A 21 20.59 -5.10 2.84
N CYS A 22 19.83 -4.27 2.12
CA CYS A 22 18.65 -4.72 1.38
C CYS A 22 19.03 -5.05 -0.07
N PRO A 23 18.61 -6.21 -0.62
CA PRO A 23 18.81 -6.53 -2.01
C PRO A 23 18.05 -5.50 -2.85
N VAL A 24 18.79 -4.74 -3.63
CA VAL A 24 18.27 -3.80 -4.61
C VAL A 24 18.01 -4.60 -5.90
N PRO A 25 16.76 -5.00 -6.22
CA PRO A 25 16.45 -5.48 -7.56
C PRO A 25 16.73 -4.37 -8.57
N SER A 26 17.00 -4.77 -9.82
CA SER A 26 17.35 -3.85 -10.92
C SER A 26 16.33 -2.74 -11.18
N THR A 27 15.11 -2.83 -10.64
CA THR A 27 14.00 -1.91 -10.88
C THR A 27 13.42 -1.25 -9.62
N GLY A 28 14.06 -1.36 -8.45
CA GLY A 28 13.59 -0.67 -7.25
C GLY A 28 14.02 -1.31 -5.93
N TRP A 29 13.28 -1.04 -4.86
CA TRP A 29 13.48 -1.68 -3.57
C TRP A 29 12.49 -2.84 -3.39
N SER A 30 12.99 -4.02 -3.06
CA SER A 30 12.14 -5.12 -2.58
C SER A 30 12.48 -5.41 -1.13
N GLY A 31 11.58 -5.04 -0.23
CA GLY A 31 11.69 -5.43 1.17
C GLY A 31 11.77 -6.95 1.27
N ILE A 32 12.85 -7.45 1.87
CA ILE A 32 12.98 -8.88 2.15
C ILE A 32 11.85 -9.26 3.09
N ARG A 33 11.08 -10.28 2.71
CA ARG A 33 10.10 -10.88 3.63
C ARG A 33 10.88 -11.37 4.84
N ASP A 34 10.54 -10.86 6.01
CA ASP A 34 11.08 -11.44 7.24
C ASP A 34 10.57 -12.87 7.37
N THR A 35 11.47 -13.83 7.15
CA THR A 35 11.19 -15.27 7.27
C THR A 35 11.59 -15.81 8.63
N LYS A 36 12.26 -15.01 9.48
CA LYS A 36 12.62 -15.40 10.85
C LYS A 36 11.39 -15.44 11.74
N TYR A 37 10.38 -14.60 11.48
CA TYR A 37 9.07 -14.68 12.15
C TYR A 37 8.15 -15.69 11.44
N LYS A 38 8.53 -16.98 11.47
CA LYS A 38 7.57 -18.10 11.40
C LYS A 38 6.83 -18.30 12.73
N VAL A 39 7.18 -17.53 13.76
CA VAL A 39 6.37 -17.36 14.97
C VAL A 39 5.10 -16.65 14.52
N GLU A 40 3.96 -17.18 14.93
CA GLU A 40 2.60 -16.65 14.76
C GLU A 40 2.61 -15.17 14.38
N LEU A 41 2.09 -14.82 13.20
CA LEU A 41 1.87 -13.43 12.82
C LEU A 41 1.29 -12.73 14.03
N HIS A 42 2.08 -11.88 14.69
CA HIS A 42 1.66 -11.23 15.92
C HIS A 42 0.54 -10.30 15.52
N GLN A 43 -0.70 -10.76 15.70
CA GLN A 43 -1.87 -9.98 15.40
C GLN A 43 -1.86 -8.88 16.44
N TYR A 44 -1.53 -7.66 16.03
CA TYR A 44 -1.63 -6.50 16.89
C TYR A 44 -3.09 -6.38 17.33
N THR A 45 -3.34 -6.63 18.61
CA THR A 45 -4.71 -6.80 19.13
C THR A 45 -5.35 -5.46 19.50
N GLY A 46 -4.57 -4.38 19.60
CA GLY A 46 -5.14 -3.05 19.85
C GLY A 46 -4.16 -1.88 19.78
N ILE A 47 -4.72 -0.68 19.75
CA ILE A 47 -3.97 0.60 19.70
C ILE A 47 -3.07 0.78 20.92
N ALA A 48 -3.51 0.32 22.11
CA ALA A 48 -2.73 0.43 23.33
C ALA A 48 -1.40 -0.34 23.23
N GLU A 49 -1.45 -1.56 22.70
CA GLU A 49 -0.25 -2.37 22.46
C GLU A 49 0.75 -1.66 21.52
N LEU A 50 0.25 -1.11 20.41
CA LEU A 50 1.07 -0.37 19.44
C LEU A 50 1.74 0.86 20.06
N LYS A 51 1.04 1.58 20.94
CA LYS A 51 1.60 2.75 21.63
C LYS A 51 2.61 2.35 22.70
N ASP A 52 2.21 1.45 23.59
CA ASP A 52 2.93 1.20 24.84
C ASP A 52 4.11 0.25 24.65
N SER A 53 3.97 -0.77 23.80
CA SER A 53 5.00 -1.79 23.56
C SER A 53 5.89 -1.47 22.37
N PHE A 54 5.35 -0.79 21.36
CA PHE A 54 6.07 -0.51 20.10
C PHE A 54 6.40 0.97 19.90
N GLY A 55 6.02 1.85 20.84
CA GLY A 55 6.34 3.28 20.79
C GLY A 55 5.70 4.00 19.61
N MET A 56 4.65 3.44 19.00
CA MET A 56 3.97 4.06 17.87
C MET A 56 3.17 5.28 18.32
N ARG A 57 3.07 6.26 17.43
CA ARG A 57 2.24 7.45 17.65
C ARG A 57 0.94 7.32 16.87
N LEU A 58 -0.17 7.58 17.56
CA LEU A 58 -1.45 7.73 16.90
C LEU A 58 -1.50 9.12 16.25
N PHE A 59 -1.71 9.16 14.94
CA PHE A 59 -1.90 10.38 14.18
C PHE A 59 -3.38 10.48 13.80
N ASP A 60 -4.07 11.47 14.35
CA ASP A 60 -5.48 11.70 14.05
C ASP A 60 -5.61 12.39 12.68
N TRP A 61 -5.98 11.60 11.67
CA TRP A 61 -6.03 12.06 10.29
C TRP A 61 -7.47 12.24 9.82
N ASN A 62 -7.77 13.46 9.37
CA ASN A 62 -9.11 13.85 8.87
C ASN A 62 -9.47 13.24 7.50
N ARG A 63 -8.58 12.45 6.87
CA ARG A 63 -8.73 11.82 5.54
C ARG A 63 -8.85 12.79 4.36
N CYS A 64 -8.87 14.10 4.62
CA CYS A 64 -9.06 15.13 3.60
C CYS A 64 -7.75 15.83 3.23
N THR A 65 -6.92 16.11 4.24
CA THR A 65 -5.64 16.79 4.06
C THR A 65 -4.56 15.76 3.72
N SER A 66 -3.85 15.93 2.62
CA SER A 66 -2.71 15.06 2.32
C SER A 66 -1.57 15.29 3.32
N HIS A 67 -1.02 14.23 3.89
CA HIS A 67 0.10 14.30 4.82
C HIS A 67 1.26 13.39 4.39
N PRO A 68 2.45 13.92 4.09
CA PRO A 68 3.62 13.09 3.87
C PRO A 68 4.09 12.51 5.21
N LEU A 69 4.40 11.23 5.21
CA LEU A 69 5.12 10.55 6.28
C LEU A 69 6.60 10.66 5.94
N VAL A 70 7.34 11.35 6.79
CA VAL A 70 8.79 11.56 6.60
C VAL A 70 9.59 10.79 7.65
N ASP A 71 10.77 10.33 7.27
CA ASP A 71 11.72 9.76 8.20
C ASP A 71 12.53 10.84 8.96
N LYS A 72 13.53 10.40 9.74
CA LYS A 72 14.40 11.28 10.52
C LYS A 72 15.29 12.21 9.66
N GLU A 73 15.46 11.90 8.38
CA GLU A 73 16.27 12.66 7.41
C GLU A 73 15.39 13.49 6.47
N HIS A 74 14.08 13.57 6.78
CA HIS A 74 13.06 14.26 6.00
C HIS A 74 12.76 13.64 4.63
N TRP A 75 13.09 12.37 4.43
CA TRP A 75 12.70 11.64 3.23
C TRP A 75 11.25 11.16 3.32
N VAL A 76 10.49 11.35 2.24
CA VAL A 76 9.10 10.89 2.17
C VAL A 76 9.08 9.37 2.02
N ILE A 77 8.65 8.68 3.07
CA ILE A 77 8.53 7.22 3.12
C ILE A 77 7.11 6.73 2.86
N GLY A 78 6.14 7.64 2.84
CA GLY A 78 4.75 7.36 2.52
C GLY A 78 3.92 8.64 2.45
N VAL A 79 2.70 8.54 1.93
CA VAL A 79 1.75 9.66 1.86
C VAL A 79 0.39 9.17 2.30
N LEU A 80 -0.20 9.86 3.28
CA LEU A 80 -1.62 9.77 3.58
C LEU A 80 -2.34 10.64 2.55
N GLY A 81 -2.74 10.03 1.43
CA GLY A 81 -3.41 10.74 0.33
C GLY A 81 -4.81 11.17 0.74
N GLY A 82 -5.02 12.48 0.89
CA GLY A 82 -6.33 13.03 1.21
C GLY A 82 -7.30 12.89 0.04
N HIS A 83 -8.59 13.06 0.32
CA HIS A 83 -9.62 13.23 -0.71
C HIS A 83 -10.42 14.52 -0.47
N PRO A 84 -11.12 15.05 -1.49
CA PRO A 84 -12.02 16.18 -1.28
C PRO A 84 -13.07 15.84 -0.23
N ASN A 85 -13.37 16.77 0.68
CA ASN A 85 -14.50 16.66 1.60
C ASN A 85 -15.81 16.94 0.84
N ASN A 86 -16.18 16.03 -0.05
CA ASN A 86 -17.32 16.16 -0.94
C ASN A 86 -18.00 14.79 -1.09
N ASP A 87 -19.26 14.70 -0.69
CA ASP A 87 -20.07 13.48 -0.82
C ASP A 87 -20.12 12.96 -2.26
N ALA A 88 -20.06 13.84 -3.26
CA ALA A 88 -20.03 13.43 -4.66
C ALA A 88 -18.75 12.65 -5.03
N TYR A 89 -17.64 12.91 -4.35
CA TYR A 89 -16.41 12.14 -4.52
C TYR A 89 -16.55 10.75 -3.91
N LEU A 90 -17.07 10.66 -2.67
CA LEU A 90 -17.29 9.37 -2.00
C LEU A 90 -18.27 8.50 -2.78
N ARG A 91 -19.39 9.07 -3.24
CA ARG A 91 -20.34 8.35 -4.12
C ARG A 91 -19.67 7.88 -5.41
N ALA A 92 -18.87 8.74 -6.05
CA ALA A 92 -18.13 8.35 -7.25
C ALA A 92 -17.16 7.18 -6.99
N THR A 93 -16.50 7.13 -5.83
CA THR A 93 -15.62 6.00 -5.48
C THR A 93 -16.41 4.70 -5.27
N GLU A 94 -17.57 4.76 -4.62
CA GLU A 94 -18.45 3.60 -4.41
C GLU A 94 -19.06 3.10 -5.73
N GLU A 95 -19.57 4.01 -6.56
CA GLU A 95 -20.09 3.72 -7.89
C GLU A 95 -19.01 3.06 -8.77
N ALA A 96 -17.80 3.62 -8.79
CA ALA A 96 -16.68 3.05 -9.53
C ALA A 96 -16.31 1.64 -9.04
N ALA A 97 -16.30 1.40 -7.73
CA ALA A 97 -16.01 0.08 -7.16
C ALA A 97 -17.08 -0.95 -7.55
N ASN A 98 -18.36 -0.55 -7.56
CA ASN A 98 -19.46 -1.40 -7.97
C ASN A 98 -19.39 -1.75 -9.47
N GLU A 99 -19.09 -0.78 -10.32
CA GLU A 99 -18.93 -1.00 -11.77
C GLU A 99 -17.76 -1.94 -12.08
N ILE A 100 -16.61 -1.77 -11.41
CA ILE A 100 -15.49 -2.70 -11.50
C ILE A 100 -15.92 -4.12 -11.14
N LYS A 101 -16.65 -4.27 -10.02
CA LYS A 101 -17.08 -5.58 -9.54
C LYS A 101 -18.05 -6.28 -10.50
N ASN A 102 -18.90 -5.51 -11.17
CA ASN A 102 -19.93 -6.05 -12.07
C ASN A 102 -19.36 -6.38 -13.46
N GLU A 103 -18.47 -5.53 -13.99
CA GLU A 103 -17.98 -5.64 -15.36
C GLU A 103 -16.72 -6.50 -15.48
N LEU A 104 -15.83 -6.49 -14.47
CA LEU A 104 -14.56 -7.21 -14.55
C LEU A 104 -14.66 -8.63 -13.98
N LYS A 105 -14.19 -9.59 -14.78
CA LYS A 105 -14.01 -10.98 -14.36
C LYS A 105 -12.58 -11.18 -13.87
N PHE A 106 -12.44 -11.50 -12.58
CA PHE A 106 -11.15 -11.75 -11.95
C PHE A 106 -10.77 -13.23 -12.08
N ARG A 107 -9.54 -13.50 -12.51
CA ARG A 107 -8.94 -14.83 -12.50
C ARG A 107 -8.65 -15.28 -11.06
N PRO A 108 -8.50 -16.58 -10.77
CA PRO A 108 -8.20 -17.06 -9.42
C PRO A 108 -6.93 -16.42 -8.81
N ASN A 109 -5.90 -16.17 -9.62
CA ASN A 109 -4.66 -15.51 -9.17
C ASN A 109 -4.77 -13.99 -8.99
N GLN A 110 -5.92 -13.41 -9.36
CA GLN A 110 -6.25 -11.99 -9.18
C GLN A 110 -7.18 -11.77 -7.98
N GLN A 111 -7.64 -12.85 -7.34
CA GLN A 111 -8.49 -12.84 -6.17
C GLN A 111 -7.64 -13.16 -4.93
N GLY A 112 -7.86 -12.44 -3.83
CA GLY A 112 -7.16 -12.70 -2.57
C GLY A 112 -5.69 -12.27 -2.60
N GLY A 113 -5.48 -10.95 -2.61
CA GLY A 113 -4.14 -10.37 -2.60
C GLY A 113 -3.36 -10.63 -1.30
N ARG A 114 -2.04 -10.40 -1.34
CA ARG A 114 -1.14 -10.58 -0.18
C ARG A 114 -1.52 -9.71 1.02
N ARG A 115 -2.11 -8.54 0.77
CA ARG A 115 -2.43 -7.54 1.80
C ARG A 115 -3.86 -7.68 2.32
N ASP A 116 -4.79 -8.15 1.50
CA ASP A 116 -6.20 -8.29 1.86
C ASP A 116 -6.96 -9.12 0.84
N ALA A 117 -8.18 -9.54 1.20
CA ALA A 117 -9.11 -10.31 0.38
C ALA A 117 -9.80 -9.48 -0.73
N PHE A 118 -9.08 -8.55 -1.35
CA PHE A 118 -9.59 -7.80 -2.51
C PHE A 118 -9.15 -8.45 -3.82
N SER A 119 -9.99 -8.30 -4.84
CA SER A 119 -9.64 -8.69 -6.20
C SER A 119 -9.00 -7.49 -6.92
N SER A 120 -7.94 -7.74 -7.68
CA SER A 120 -7.23 -6.68 -8.40
C SER A 120 -6.75 -7.15 -9.76
N VAL A 121 -6.80 -6.25 -10.74
CA VAL A 121 -6.21 -6.44 -12.06
C VAL A 121 -5.23 -5.31 -12.31
N SER A 122 -3.97 -5.66 -12.59
CA SER A 122 -2.98 -4.69 -13.07
C SER A 122 -3.35 -4.25 -14.47
N ILE A 123 -3.30 -2.94 -14.71
CA ILE A 123 -3.59 -2.29 -15.99
C ILE A 123 -2.41 -1.38 -16.37
N GLU A 124 -2.36 -1.00 -17.64
CA GLU A 124 -1.38 -0.04 -18.19
C GLU A 124 0.08 -0.52 -18.10
N VAL A 125 1.01 0.38 -17.78
CA VAL A 125 2.45 0.20 -17.96
C VAL A 125 3.00 -0.77 -16.91
N SER A 126 3.57 -1.88 -17.37
CA SER A 126 4.43 -2.73 -16.56
C SER A 126 5.89 -2.55 -16.93
N PHE A 127 6.75 -2.70 -15.92
CA PHE A 127 8.19 -2.83 -16.09
C PHE A 127 8.71 -3.84 -15.06
N GLY A 128 9.51 -4.81 -15.50
CA GLY A 128 9.98 -5.93 -14.68
C GLY A 128 9.66 -7.30 -15.29
N GLY A 129 9.94 -8.37 -14.55
CA GLY A 129 9.63 -9.75 -14.99
C GLY A 129 10.35 -10.21 -16.27
N GLY A 130 11.45 -9.54 -16.66
CA GLY A 130 12.19 -9.81 -17.89
C GLY A 130 11.91 -8.85 -19.05
N GLN A 131 10.95 -7.93 -18.92
CA GLN A 131 10.74 -6.85 -19.89
C GLN A 131 11.93 -5.88 -19.90
N GLN A 132 12.46 -5.57 -21.08
CA GLN A 132 13.58 -4.65 -21.27
C GLN A 132 13.14 -3.19 -21.39
N VAL A 133 11.87 -2.95 -21.74
CA VAL A 133 11.29 -1.62 -21.89
C VAL A 133 9.92 -1.59 -21.21
N PRO A 134 9.53 -0.46 -20.59
CA PRO A 134 8.18 -0.27 -20.09
C PRO A 134 7.17 -0.42 -21.24
N GLY A 135 6.08 -1.13 -20.98
CA GLY A 135 5.04 -1.34 -21.99
C GLY A 135 3.69 -1.63 -21.36
N ASN A 136 2.62 -1.38 -22.11
CA ASN A 136 1.27 -1.67 -21.65
C ASN A 136 1.07 -3.18 -21.48
N LEU A 137 0.45 -3.56 -20.37
CA LEU A 137 0.02 -4.91 -20.08
C LEU A 137 -0.95 -5.38 -21.17
N ALA A 138 -0.67 -6.55 -21.72
CA ALA A 138 -1.53 -7.17 -22.71
C ALA A 138 -2.78 -7.75 -22.03
N HIS A 139 -3.94 -7.33 -22.50
CA HIS A 139 -5.24 -7.85 -22.07
C HIS A 139 -6.03 -8.39 -23.26
N PRO A 140 -6.93 -9.38 -23.06
CA PRO A 140 -7.85 -9.80 -24.10
C PRO A 140 -8.70 -8.61 -24.58
N PRO A 141 -9.08 -8.54 -25.88
CA PRO A 141 -9.87 -7.43 -26.42
C PRO A 141 -11.13 -7.13 -25.60
N ALA A 142 -11.87 -8.15 -25.17
CA ALA A 142 -13.05 -8.00 -24.33
C ALA A 142 -12.78 -7.31 -22.98
N THR A 143 -11.59 -7.51 -22.40
CA THR A 143 -11.19 -6.84 -21.15
C THR A 143 -10.75 -5.40 -21.43
N ILE A 144 -10.09 -5.14 -22.56
CA ILE A 144 -9.74 -3.78 -22.99
C ILE A 144 -11.01 -2.95 -23.20
N ASP A 145 -12.04 -3.52 -23.83
CA ASP A 145 -13.33 -2.84 -24.05
C ASP A 145 -14.00 -2.47 -22.71
N VAL A 146 -13.92 -3.36 -21.72
CA VAL A 146 -14.39 -3.08 -20.35
C VAL A 146 -13.59 -1.93 -19.73
N PHE A 147 -12.26 -1.93 -19.83
CA PHE A 147 -11.44 -0.84 -19.32
C PHE A 147 -11.77 0.50 -19.99
N GLN A 148 -11.90 0.53 -21.31
CA GLN A 148 -12.28 1.75 -22.03
C GLN A 148 -13.65 2.27 -21.60
N ARG A 149 -14.62 1.38 -21.38
CA ARG A 149 -15.94 1.73 -20.83
C ARG A 149 -15.80 2.32 -19.43
N LEU A 150 -15.09 1.64 -18.53
CA LEU A 150 -14.88 2.07 -17.15
C LEU A 150 -14.20 3.45 -17.10
N PHE A 151 -13.12 3.66 -17.85
CA PHE A 151 -12.41 4.95 -17.90
C PHE A 151 -13.25 6.09 -18.50
N SER A 152 -14.26 5.77 -19.30
CA SER A 152 -15.19 6.76 -19.85
C SER A 152 -16.30 7.15 -18.87
N LEU A 153 -16.47 6.44 -17.75
CA LEU A 153 -17.48 6.78 -16.74
C LEU A 153 -17.08 8.06 -16.00
N VAL A 154 -18.09 8.90 -15.73
CA VAL A 154 -17.89 10.20 -15.07
C VAL A 154 -17.21 10.07 -13.70
N TYR A 155 -17.40 8.95 -13.01
CA TYR A 155 -16.82 8.68 -11.70
C TYR A 155 -15.29 8.55 -11.76
N PHE A 156 -14.77 7.84 -12.76
CA PHE A 156 -13.32 7.71 -12.97
C PHE A 156 -12.69 9.03 -13.42
N LEU A 157 -13.37 9.78 -14.28
CA LEU A 157 -12.92 11.11 -14.70
C LEU A 157 -12.86 12.08 -13.52
N ARG A 158 -13.83 12.03 -12.60
CA ARG A 158 -13.83 12.84 -11.36
C ARG A 158 -12.65 12.49 -10.45
N MET A 159 -12.39 11.20 -10.24
CA MET A 159 -11.25 10.76 -9.43
C MET A 159 -9.91 11.14 -10.06
N ALA A 160 -9.73 10.92 -11.37
CA ALA A 160 -8.52 11.30 -12.09
C ALA A 160 -8.30 12.83 -12.10
N GLY A 161 -9.39 13.60 -12.25
CA GLY A 161 -9.34 15.06 -12.19
C GLY A 161 -8.88 15.59 -10.83
N PHE A 162 -9.20 14.90 -9.74
CA PHE A 162 -8.65 15.22 -8.42
C PHE A 162 -7.16 14.90 -8.34
N ALA A 163 -6.75 13.69 -8.74
CA ALA A 163 -5.35 13.28 -8.71
C ALA A 163 -4.42 14.22 -9.50
N ASN A 164 -4.88 14.75 -10.64
CA ASN A 164 -4.10 15.65 -11.49
C ASN A 164 -4.01 17.10 -10.96
N ARG A 165 -4.82 17.47 -9.97
CA ARG A 165 -4.85 18.82 -9.38
C ARG A 165 -4.26 18.87 -7.96
N ALA A 166 -4.00 17.70 -7.37
CA ALA A 166 -3.29 17.55 -6.10
C ALA A 166 -1.78 17.73 -6.32
#